data_AF-D3UZT5-F1
#
_entry.id   AF-D3UZT5-F1
#
_cell.length_a   1.000
_cell.length_b   1.000
_cell.length_c   1.000
_cell.angle_alpha   90.00
_cell.angle_beta   90.00
_cell.angle_gamma   90.00
#
_symmetry.space_group_name_H-M   'P 1'
#
loop_
_entity.id
_entity.type
_entity.pdbx_description
1 polymer ?
#
loop_
_entity_poly.entity_id
_entity_poly.type
_entity_poly.pdbx_seq_one_letter_code
_entity_poly.pdbx_strand_id
1 'polypeptide(L)'
;MSDEKSIMPSNEEMQATFSLSKEMHEKEISHHSTVAREIPELAHLFVKNPNVISSTGYGAGLIEYISGSFNLNTFQQYGSYPFIQISSHSAIIGYAPNVGQRVKFNGYVNAGHIIPIINWNNFYFAGTVHNVRSIINVQLTIQLYINQQNIFIRLFDGNIYLGDLVSVYRPNAIIPVPMVISGVGSFSLI
;
A
#
# COMPACT_ATOMS: atom_id res chain seq x y z
N MET A 1 24.59 -13.02 -7.99
CA MET A 1 23.26 -13.57 -7.69
C MET A 1 23.29 -14.06 -6.25
N SER A 2 22.87 -13.20 -5.32
CA SER A 2 22.79 -13.52 -3.91
C SER A 2 21.36 -13.99 -3.62
N ASP A 3 21.24 -15.21 -3.11
CA ASP A 3 20.01 -15.76 -2.56
C ASP A 3 19.54 -14.86 -1.40
N GLU A 4 18.63 -13.92 -1.70
CA GLU A 4 17.79 -13.32 -0.66
C GLU A 4 16.85 -14.42 -0.18
N LYS A 5 17.32 -15.20 0.81
CA LYS A 5 16.45 -16.02 1.64
C LYS A 5 15.38 -15.08 2.21
N SER A 6 14.18 -15.17 1.64
CA SER A 6 12.94 -14.64 2.19
C SER A 6 12.69 -15.30 3.53
N ILE A 7 13.37 -14.83 4.57
CA ILE A 7 13.05 -15.16 5.95
C ILE A 7 11.67 -14.55 6.18
N MET A 8 10.72 -15.40 6.56
CA MET A 8 9.40 -14.91 6.96
C MET A 8 9.58 -14.05 8.21
N PRO A 9 8.98 -12.86 8.29
CA PRO A 9 9.14 -12.03 9.47
C PRO A 9 8.63 -12.68 10.73
N SER A 10 9.35 -12.40 11.82
CA SER A 10 8.92 -12.79 13.16
C SER A 10 7.62 -12.06 13.52
N ASN A 11 6.87 -12.63 14.46
CA ASN A 11 5.64 -12.00 14.94
C ASN A 11 5.89 -10.60 15.53
N GLU A 12 7.05 -10.38 16.16
CA GLU A 12 7.44 -9.09 16.72
C GLU A 12 7.68 -8.04 15.64
N GLU A 13 8.42 -8.39 14.58
CA GLU A 13 8.64 -7.50 13.42
C GLU A 13 7.32 -7.16 12.70
N MET A 14 6.44 -8.16 12.55
CA MET A 14 5.10 -7.96 12.01
C MET A 14 4.27 -6.99 12.86
N GLN A 15 4.22 -7.21 14.17
CA GLN A 15 3.45 -6.37 15.09
C GLN A 15 3.97 -4.94 15.15
N ALA A 16 5.29 -4.75 15.12
CA ALA A 16 5.92 -3.44 15.02
C ALA A 16 5.51 -2.74 13.71
N THR A 17 5.50 -3.46 12.60
CA THR A 17 5.13 -2.91 11.28
C THR A 17 3.66 -2.51 11.22
N PHE A 18 2.75 -3.33 11.76
CA PHE A 18 1.33 -2.96 11.88
C PHE A 18 1.13 -1.74 12.78
N SER A 19 1.89 -1.63 13.87
CA SER A 19 1.80 -0.48 14.78
C SER A 19 2.28 0.81 14.08
N LEU A 20 3.38 0.72 13.32
CA LEU A 20 3.89 1.82 12.50
C LEU A 20 2.87 2.25 11.43
N SER A 21 2.29 1.29 10.71
CA SER A 21 1.24 1.57 9.72
C SER A 21 0.05 2.31 10.35
N LYS A 22 -0.35 1.91 11.57
CA LYS A 22 -1.44 2.56 12.28
C LYS A 22 -1.09 3.99 12.68
N GLU A 23 0.11 4.23 13.19
CA GLU A 23 0.60 5.56 13.53
C GLU A 23 0.65 6.48 12.29
N MET A 24 1.15 5.95 11.16
CA MET A 24 1.14 6.67 9.88
C MET A 24 -0.28 7.02 9.45
N HIS A 25 -1.24 6.12 9.63
CA HIS A 25 -2.64 6.39 9.36
C HIS A 25 -3.20 7.53 10.23
N GLU A 26 -3.01 7.46 11.54
CA GLU A 26 -3.48 8.50 12.48
C GLU A 26 -2.89 9.87 12.14
N LYS A 27 -1.62 9.93 11.76
CA LYS A 27 -0.94 11.16 11.35
C LYS A 27 -1.53 11.74 10.05
N GLU A 28 -1.78 10.90 9.06
CA GLU A 28 -2.34 11.34 7.77
C GLU A 28 -3.78 11.87 7.93
N ILE A 29 -4.61 11.17 8.71
CA ILE A 29 -5.98 11.63 9.01
C ILE A 29 -5.97 12.96 9.77
N SER A 30 -5.07 13.12 10.75
CA SER A 30 -4.88 14.39 11.44
C SER A 30 -4.48 15.52 10.48
N HIS A 31 -3.57 15.25 9.55
CA HIS A 31 -3.19 16.19 8.51
C HIS A 31 -4.39 16.59 7.64
N HIS A 32 -5.15 15.63 7.11
CA HIS A 32 -6.35 15.90 6.32
C HIS A 32 -7.40 16.72 7.09
N SER A 33 -7.60 16.43 8.37
CA SER A 33 -8.52 17.22 9.22
C SER A 33 -8.08 18.67 9.38
N THR A 34 -6.77 18.91 9.45
CA THR A 34 -6.19 20.25 9.55
C THR A 34 -6.39 21.00 8.25
N VAL A 35 -6.09 20.36 7.11
CA VAL A 35 -6.30 20.94 5.78
C VAL A 35 -7.78 21.25 5.53
N ALA A 36 -8.69 20.34 5.89
CA ALA A 36 -10.13 20.56 5.76
C ALA A 36 -10.64 21.71 6.63
N ARG A 37 -10.02 21.95 7.79
CA ARG A 37 -10.35 23.09 8.66
C ARG A 37 -9.83 24.41 8.10
N GLU A 38 -8.64 24.40 7.51
CA GLU A 38 -7.99 25.59 6.94
C GLU A 38 -8.58 25.97 5.57
N ILE A 39 -8.97 24.97 4.77
CA ILE A 39 -9.54 25.14 3.44
C ILE A 39 -10.80 24.24 3.32
N PRO A 40 -11.96 24.70 3.83
CA PRO A 40 -13.20 23.90 3.86
C PRO A 40 -13.67 23.43 2.50
N GLU A 41 -13.35 24.17 1.44
CA GLU A 41 -13.66 23.79 0.05
C GLU A 41 -13.03 22.44 -0.34
N LEU A 42 -11.91 22.06 0.26
CA LEU A 42 -11.22 20.78 -0.02
C LEU A 42 -11.71 19.63 0.85
N ALA A 43 -12.53 19.88 1.87
CA ALA A 43 -12.95 18.86 2.84
C ALA A 43 -13.60 17.63 2.19
N HIS A 44 -14.36 17.86 1.11
CA HIS A 44 -15.05 16.80 0.37
C HIS A 44 -14.10 15.82 -0.34
N LEU A 45 -12.84 16.20 -0.59
CA LEU A 45 -11.84 15.34 -1.22
C LEU A 45 -11.31 14.26 -0.27
N PHE A 46 -11.40 14.48 1.04
CA PHE A 46 -10.83 13.60 2.07
C PHE A 46 -11.85 12.66 2.71
N VAL A 47 -13.15 12.85 2.44
CA VAL A 47 -14.23 12.12 3.11
C VAL A 47 -15.09 11.40 2.07
N LYS A 48 -15.27 10.08 2.26
CA LYS A 48 -16.28 9.32 1.51
C LYS A 48 -17.64 9.83 1.92
N ASN A 49 -18.44 10.30 0.95
CA ASN A 49 -19.76 10.88 1.19
C ASN A 49 -20.58 9.93 2.10
N PRO A 50 -20.89 10.31 3.35
CA PRO A 50 -21.48 9.40 4.35
C PRO A 50 -22.88 8.91 3.95
N ASN A 51 -23.51 9.56 2.97
CA ASN A 51 -24.83 9.24 2.46
C ASN A 51 -24.89 8.01 1.54
N VAL A 52 -23.76 7.38 1.22
CA VAL A 52 -23.75 6.11 0.44
C VAL A 52 -23.55 4.93 1.40
N ILE A 53 -24.50 4.74 2.31
CA ILE A 53 -24.67 3.48 3.03
C ILE A 53 -25.28 2.50 2.01
N SER A 54 -24.50 1.56 1.50
CA SER A 54 -25.06 0.48 0.71
C SER A 54 -25.85 -0.39 1.66
N SER A 55 -27.02 -0.76 1.20
CA SER A 55 -27.98 -1.64 1.86
C SER A 55 -27.42 -3.05 2.13
N THR A 56 -26.21 -3.36 1.66
CA THR A 56 -25.48 -4.60 1.94
C THR A 56 -24.53 -4.37 3.13
N GLY A 57 -25.04 -4.60 4.35
CA GLY A 57 -24.46 -4.22 5.64
C GLY A 57 -23.09 -4.84 6.03
N TYR A 58 -22.04 -4.59 5.26
CA TYR A 58 -20.66 -4.83 5.68
C TYR A 58 -19.80 -3.56 5.50
N GLY A 59 -19.14 -3.13 6.59
CA GLY A 59 -17.81 -2.50 6.51
C GLY A 59 -17.71 -0.98 6.39
N ALA A 60 -18.66 -0.17 6.88
CA ALA A 60 -18.32 1.24 7.12
C ALA A 60 -17.42 1.33 8.36
N GLY A 61 -16.11 1.59 8.16
CA GLY A 61 -15.17 1.87 9.26
C GLY A 61 -14.43 0.68 9.89
N LEU A 62 -14.46 -0.52 9.30
CA LEU A 62 -13.63 -1.63 9.78
C LEU A 62 -12.17 -1.48 9.33
N ILE A 63 -11.26 -1.93 10.19
CA ILE A 63 -9.83 -2.00 9.92
C ILE A 63 -9.55 -3.39 9.35
N GLU A 64 -8.88 -3.45 8.20
CA GLU A 64 -8.34 -4.70 7.66
C GLU A 64 -6.82 -4.69 7.78
N TYR A 65 -6.26 -5.82 8.16
CA TYR A 65 -4.84 -6.09 8.23
C TYR A 65 -4.43 -6.81 6.96
N ILE A 66 -3.39 -6.29 6.32
CA ILE A 66 -2.84 -6.82 5.09
C ILE A 66 -1.42 -7.26 5.36
N SER A 67 -1.06 -8.48 4.96
CA SER A 67 0.32 -8.95 5.04
C SER A 67 0.66 -9.93 3.92
N GLY A 68 1.89 -9.91 3.44
CA GLY A 68 2.35 -10.87 2.45
C GLY A 68 3.64 -10.49 1.75
N SER A 69 4.11 -11.40 0.91
CA SER A 69 5.29 -11.18 0.07
C SER A 69 4.89 -10.53 -1.25
N PHE A 70 5.60 -9.47 -1.63
CA PHE A 70 5.42 -8.74 -2.87
C PHE A 70 6.71 -8.74 -3.69
N ASN A 71 6.55 -8.68 -5.00
CA ASN A 71 7.62 -8.50 -5.96
C ASN A 71 7.47 -7.12 -6.58
N LEU A 72 8.57 -6.37 -6.62
CA LEU A 72 8.68 -5.05 -7.24
C LEU A 72 9.71 -5.16 -8.35
N ASN A 73 9.26 -5.00 -9.60
CA ASN A 73 10.09 -5.22 -10.78
C ASN A 73 9.97 -4.06 -11.75
N THR A 74 11.11 -3.49 -12.12
CA THR A 74 11.20 -2.43 -13.13
C THR A 74 11.16 -3.04 -14.52
N PHE A 75 10.24 -2.57 -15.34
CA PHE A 75 10.14 -2.92 -16.74
C PHE A 75 10.46 -1.70 -17.60
N GLN A 76 11.36 -1.89 -18.56
CA GLN A 76 11.73 -0.89 -19.56
C GLN A 76 11.54 -1.52 -20.93
N GLN A 77 10.66 -0.94 -21.74
CA GLN A 77 10.44 -1.35 -23.13
C GLN A 77 10.80 -0.20 -24.06
N TYR A 78 11.46 -0.50 -25.17
CA TYR A 78 11.83 0.50 -26.16
C TYR A 78 10.58 1.22 -26.69
N GLY A 79 10.58 2.56 -26.64
CA GLY A 79 9.44 3.38 -27.06
C GLY A 79 8.30 3.53 -26.04
N SER A 80 8.46 3.01 -24.81
CA SER A 80 7.50 3.18 -23.71
C SER A 80 8.14 3.80 -22.48
N TYR A 81 7.33 4.45 -21.65
CA TYR A 81 7.78 4.93 -20.34
C TYR A 81 8.06 3.74 -19.42
N PRO A 82 9.19 3.74 -18.70
CA PRO A 82 9.51 2.70 -17.73
C PRO A 82 8.49 2.70 -16.57
N PHE A 83 8.16 1.52 -16.06
CA PHE A 83 7.23 1.37 -14.94
C PHE A 83 7.72 0.32 -13.96
N ILE A 84 7.27 0.40 -12.71
CA ILE A 84 7.51 -0.64 -11.69
C ILE A 84 6.22 -1.43 -11.55
N GLN A 85 6.26 -2.71 -11.86
CA GLN A 85 5.19 -3.65 -11.53
C GLN A 85 5.31 -4.05 -10.06
N ILE A 86 4.19 -4.04 -9.35
CA ILE A 86 4.06 -4.48 -7.97
C ILE A 86 3.08 -5.65 -7.96
N SER A 87 3.51 -6.81 -7.52
CA SER A 87 2.67 -8.02 -7.53
C SER A 87 2.82 -8.83 -6.26
N SER A 88 1.74 -9.45 -5.78
CA SER A 88 1.78 -10.47 -4.75
C SER A 88 0.98 -11.67 -5.20
N HIS A 89 1.57 -12.87 -5.11
CA HIS A 89 0.90 -14.12 -5.46
C HIS A 89 0.06 -14.69 -4.30
N SER A 90 0.33 -14.27 -3.06
CA SER A 90 -0.38 -14.73 -1.86
C SER A 90 -0.15 -13.73 -0.72
N ALA A 91 -0.99 -12.71 -0.64
CA ALA A 91 -1.16 -11.87 0.54
C ALA A 91 -2.40 -12.32 1.32
N ILE A 92 -2.50 -11.92 2.58
CA ILE A 92 -3.62 -12.17 3.48
C ILE A 92 -4.27 -10.84 3.79
N ILE A 93 -5.59 -10.76 3.66
CA ILE A 93 -6.41 -9.63 4.10
C ILE A 93 -7.46 -10.14 5.08
N GLY A 94 -7.55 -9.53 6.27
CA GLY A 94 -8.63 -9.84 7.19
C GLY A 94 -8.68 -8.97 8.43
N TYR A 95 -9.47 -9.39 9.42
CA TYR A 95 -9.79 -8.58 10.60
C TYR A 95 -8.68 -8.58 11.67
N ALA A 96 -7.65 -9.42 11.51
CA ALA A 96 -6.53 -9.51 12.44
C ALA A 96 -5.21 -9.81 11.68
N PRO A 97 -4.04 -9.47 12.28
CA PRO A 97 -2.74 -9.79 11.72
C PRO A 97 -2.62 -11.26 11.25
N ASN A 98 -2.30 -11.46 9.97
CA ASN A 98 -2.10 -12.79 9.36
C ASN A 98 -3.33 -13.73 9.41
N VAL A 99 -4.52 -13.22 9.69
CA VAL A 99 -5.77 -14.01 9.72
C VAL A 99 -6.76 -13.41 8.75
N GLY A 100 -7.13 -14.17 7.72
CA GLY A 100 -8.08 -13.70 6.73
C GLY A 100 -8.10 -14.48 5.43
N GLN A 101 -8.59 -13.83 4.39
CA GLN A 101 -8.68 -14.38 3.05
C GLN A 101 -7.36 -14.22 2.32
N ARG A 102 -7.00 -15.22 1.52
CA ARG A 102 -5.85 -15.14 0.63
C ARG A 102 -6.24 -14.36 -0.62
N VAL A 103 -5.39 -13.42 -0.99
CA VAL A 103 -5.58 -12.57 -2.15
C VAL A 103 -4.28 -12.49 -2.95
N LYS A 104 -4.40 -12.18 -4.23
CA LYS A 104 -3.29 -11.71 -5.06
C LYS A 104 -3.41 -10.20 -5.22
N PHE A 105 -2.27 -9.54 -5.36
CA PHE A 105 -2.19 -8.13 -5.69
C PHE A 105 -1.54 -7.96 -7.05
N ASN A 106 -2.08 -7.09 -7.89
CA ASN A 106 -1.44 -6.65 -9.12
C ASN A 106 -1.59 -5.14 -9.25
N GLY A 107 -0.48 -4.45 -9.43
CA GLY A 107 -0.45 -3.02 -9.70
C GLY A 107 0.81 -2.62 -10.43
N TYR A 108 0.85 -1.37 -10.84
CA TYR A 108 2.02 -0.75 -11.42
C TYR A 108 2.08 0.73 -11.04
N VAL A 109 3.29 1.26 -10.96
CA VAL A 109 3.54 2.69 -10.80
C VAL A 109 4.38 3.20 -11.97
N ASN A 110 4.00 4.34 -12.50
CA ASN A 110 4.69 4.96 -13.63
C ASN A 110 5.58 6.07 -13.09
N ALA A 111 6.89 5.86 -13.17
CA ALA A 111 7.84 6.94 -13.01
C ALA A 111 8.10 7.54 -14.39
N GLY A 112 8.46 8.83 -14.43
CA GLY A 112 8.82 9.48 -15.68
C GLY A 112 10.10 8.90 -16.30
N HIS A 113 10.91 9.74 -16.94
CA HIS A 113 12.09 9.27 -17.69
C HIS A 113 13.21 8.64 -16.83
N ILE A 114 13.19 8.82 -15.51
CA ILE A 114 14.24 8.33 -14.61
C ILE A 114 13.60 7.51 -13.50
N ILE A 115 13.86 6.19 -13.53
CA ILE A 115 13.40 5.24 -12.51
C ILE A 115 14.58 4.31 -12.20
N PRO A 116 14.83 3.99 -10.91
CA PRO A 116 15.84 3.01 -10.56
C PRO A 116 15.46 1.63 -11.07
N ILE A 117 16.45 0.86 -11.53
CA ILE A 117 16.24 -0.54 -11.92
C ILE A 117 16.09 -1.36 -10.64
N ILE A 118 14.85 -1.68 -10.29
CA ILE A 118 14.48 -2.46 -9.12
C ILE A 118 14.08 -3.88 -9.56
N ASN A 119 14.62 -4.88 -8.87
CA ASN A 119 14.21 -6.29 -8.98
C ASN A 119 14.24 -6.89 -7.58
N TRP A 120 13.24 -6.53 -6.77
CA TRP A 120 13.09 -7.02 -5.40
C TRP A 120 11.98 -8.06 -5.38
N ASN A 121 12.34 -9.28 -5.01
CA ASN A 121 11.39 -10.39 -4.95
C ASN A 121 11.19 -10.82 -3.51
N ASN A 122 9.97 -11.27 -3.21
CA ASN A 122 9.57 -11.74 -1.89
C ASN A 122 9.75 -10.72 -0.78
N PHE A 123 9.61 -9.43 -1.10
CA PHE A 123 9.68 -8.35 -0.13
C PHE A 123 8.42 -8.34 0.73
N TYR A 124 8.56 -8.51 2.04
CA TYR A 124 7.41 -8.66 2.92
C TYR A 124 6.85 -7.30 3.29
N PHE A 125 5.56 -7.08 3.01
CA PHE A 125 4.82 -5.90 3.40
C PHE A 125 3.74 -6.25 4.42
N ALA A 126 3.51 -5.34 5.36
CA ALA A 126 2.43 -5.42 6.33
C ALA A 126 1.82 -4.03 6.57
N GLY A 127 0.51 -3.97 6.77
CA GLY A 127 -0.15 -2.68 7.01
C GLY A 127 -1.61 -2.82 7.41
N THR A 128 -2.17 -1.69 7.83
CA THR A 128 -3.57 -1.54 8.20
C THR A 128 -4.26 -0.61 7.23
N VAL A 129 -5.39 -1.04 6.68
CA VAL A 129 -6.27 -0.21 5.88
C VAL A 129 -7.56 0.05 6.62
N HIS A 130 -8.08 1.26 6.48
CA HIS A 130 -9.26 1.75 7.18
C HIS A 130 -10.36 2.09 6.19
N ASN A 131 -11.60 2.09 6.68
CA ASN A 131 -12.77 2.58 5.95
C ASN A 131 -13.12 1.76 4.70
N VAL A 132 -13.02 0.43 4.81
CA VAL A 132 -13.09 -0.46 3.66
C VAL A 132 -14.48 -1.11 3.50
N ARG A 133 -15.23 -0.70 2.48
CA ARG A 133 -16.02 -1.67 1.71
C ARG A 133 -14.98 -2.48 0.94
N SER A 134 -14.66 -3.69 1.41
CA SER A 134 -13.61 -4.59 0.93
C SER A 134 -12.79 -4.08 -0.27
N ILE A 135 -11.49 -3.81 -0.08
CA ILE A 135 -10.56 -3.38 -1.14
C ILE A 135 -10.31 -4.46 -2.22
N ILE A 136 -10.97 -5.60 -2.07
CA ILE A 136 -10.89 -6.74 -2.98
C ILE A 136 -11.76 -6.46 -4.20
N ASN A 137 -11.19 -6.69 -5.39
CA ASN A 137 -11.78 -6.44 -6.70
C ASN A 137 -12.15 -4.97 -6.96
N VAL A 138 -11.46 -4.04 -6.29
CA VAL A 138 -11.56 -2.60 -6.51
C VAL A 138 -10.26 -2.08 -7.11
N GLN A 139 -10.36 -1.17 -8.07
CA GLN A 139 -9.19 -0.44 -8.57
C GLN A 139 -8.81 0.64 -7.56
N LEU A 140 -7.61 0.52 -7.00
CA LEU A 140 -7.04 1.46 -6.04
C LEU A 140 -6.04 2.37 -6.75
N THR A 141 -6.02 3.63 -6.33
CA THR A 141 -4.85 4.48 -6.61
C THR A 141 -3.79 4.13 -5.57
N ILE A 142 -2.55 3.98 -6.02
CA ILE A 142 -1.43 3.63 -5.14
C ILE A 142 -0.29 4.63 -5.30
N GLN A 143 0.44 4.84 -4.21
CA GLN A 143 1.71 5.56 -4.23
C GLN A 143 2.81 4.69 -3.63
N LEU A 144 3.86 4.46 -4.40
CA LEU A 144 5.05 3.76 -3.95
C LEU A 144 6.06 4.79 -3.44
N TYR A 145 6.37 4.70 -2.15
CA TYR A 145 7.40 5.47 -1.48
C TYR A 145 8.62 4.59 -1.27
N ILE A 146 9.75 5.01 -1.81
CA ILE A 146 11.02 4.29 -1.66
C ILE A 146 12.02 5.27 -1.04
N ASN A 147 12.52 4.96 0.15
CA ASN A 147 13.56 5.73 0.82
C ASN A 147 14.57 4.78 1.50
N GLN A 148 15.65 5.33 2.06
CA GLN A 148 16.74 4.55 2.66
C GLN A 148 16.33 3.76 3.90
N GLN A 149 15.27 4.19 4.59
CA GLN A 149 14.81 3.56 5.82
C GLN A 149 13.82 2.45 5.48
N ASN A 150 12.74 2.78 4.77
CA ASN A 150 11.63 1.88 4.50
C ASN A 150 11.09 2.07 3.07
N ILE A 151 10.41 1.05 2.57
CA ILE A 151 9.53 1.15 1.40
C ILE A 151 8.10 1.04 1.90
N PHE A 152 7.19 1.86 1.37
CA PHE A 152 5.78 1.66 1.66
C PHE A 152 4.90 1.95 0.45
N ILE A 153 3.78 1.25 0.40
CA ILE A 153 2.75 1.40 -0.63
C ILE A 153 1.54 2.01 0.05
N ARG A 154 1.27 3.28 -0.27
CA ARG A 154 0.08 3.98 0.18
C ARG A 154 -1.10 3.65 -0.72
N LEU A 155 -2.25 3.37 -0.12
CA LEU A 155 -3.47 2.95 -0.82
C LEU A 155 -4.56 4.01 -0.72
N PHE A 156 -5.25 4.26 -1.83
CA PHE A 156 -6.35 5.20 -1.92
C PHE A 156 -7.54 4.60 -2.69
N ASP A 157 -8.76 4.97 -2.27
CA ASP A 157 -10.00 4.83 -3.05
C ASP A 157 -10.38 6.20 -3.61
N GLY A 158 -10.09 6.44 -4.90
CA GLY A 158 -10.07 7.79 -5.46
C GLY A 158 -9.03 8.66 -4.75
N ASN A 159 -9.47 9.73 -4.09
CA ASN A 159 -8.63 10.62 -3.26
C ASN A 159 -8.63 10.26 -1.77
N ILE A 160 -9.40 9.22 -1.39
CA ILE A 160 -9.61 8.88 0.01
C ILE A 160 -8.48 7.94 0.44
N TYR A 161 -7.65 8.42 1.35
CA TYR A 161 -6.58 7.62 1.95
C TYR A 161 -7.16 6.45 2.75
N LEU A 162 -6.68 5.24 2.45
CA LEU A 162 -7.10 4.01 3.11
C LEU A 162 -6.07 3.55 4.15
N GLY A 163 -4.79 3.60 3.83
CA GLY A 163 -3.73 3.06 4.68
C GLY A 163 -2.41 2.91 3.94
N ASP A 164 -1.40 2.47 4.68
CA ASP A 164 -0.03 2.27 4.20
C ASP A 164 0.38 0.81 4.39
N LEU A 165 0.89 0.15 3.35
CA LEU A 165 1.61 -1.12 3.47
C LEU A 165 3.08 -0.83 3.64
N VAL A 166 3.66 -1.16 4.77
CA VAL A 166 5.05 -0.86 5.09
C VAL A 166 5.89 -2.12 4.93
N SER A 167 7.08 -1.97 4.33
CA SER A 167 8.04 -3.05 4.26
C SER A 167 8.52 -3.43 5.66
N VAL A 168 8.45 -4.71 5.99
CA VAL A 168 8.92 -5.20 7.30
C VAL A 168 10.45 -5.09 7.39
N TYR A 169 11.14 -5.31 6.27
CA TYR A 169 12.59 -5.22 6.17
C TYR A 169 13.03 -3.99 5.40
N ARG A 170 14.24 -3.51 5.71
CA ARG A 170 14.87 -2.47 4.91
C ARG A 170 15.32 -3.04 3.57
N PRO A 171 15.18 -2.29 2.47
CA PRO A 171 15.76 -2.71 1.20
C PRO A 171 17.28 -2.76 1.30
N ASN A 172 17.89 -3.85 0.80
CA ASN A 172 19.34 -3.97 0.63
C ASN A 172 19.85 -3.15 -0.56
N ALA A 173 19.32 -1.94 -0.77
CA ALA A 173 19.61 -1.12 -1.93
C ALA A 173 19.99 0.30 -1.51
N ILE A 174 21.06 0.82 -2.12
CA ILE A 174 21.43 2.23 -2.01
C ILE A 174 20.46 3.01 -2.88
N ILE A 175 19.46 3.62 -2.22
CA ILE A 175 18.53 4.55 -2.87
C ILE A 175 19.14 5.96 -2.71
N PRO A 176 19.65 6.57 -3.80
CA PRO A 176 20.38 7.83 -3.72
C PRO A 176 19.47 9.01 -3.34
N VAL A 177 18.19 8.96 -3.72
CA VAL A 177 17.20 10.01 -3.44
C VAL A 177 15.84 9.36 -3.11
N PRO A 178 15.15 9.78 -2.04
CA PRO A 178 13.79 9.36 -1.78
C PRO A 178 12.87 9.66 -2.97
N MET A 179 12.00 8.72 -3.29
CA MET A 179 11.13 8.83 -4.45
C MET A 179 9.69 8.45 -4.11
N VAL A 180 8.76 9.14 -4.76
CA VAL A 180 7.32 8.90 -4.65
C VAL A 180 6.79 8.76 -6.06
N ILE A 181 6.18 7.62 -6.36
CA ILE A 181 5.64 7.33 -7.68
C ILE A 181 4.19 6.88 -7.54
N SER A 182 3.31 7.40 -8.39
CA SER A 182 1.89 7.05 -8.38
C SER A 182 1.55 6.01 -9.44
N GLY A 183 0.47 5.29 -9.21
CA GLY A 183 -0.07 4.34 -10.16
C GLY A 183 -1.37 3.73 -9.67
N VAL A 184 -1.66 2.53 -10.16
CA VAL A 184 -2.90 1.82 -9.84
C VAL A 184 -2.63 0.36 -9.49
N GLY A 185 -3.48 -0.20 -8.65
CA GLY A 185 -3.41 -1.62 -8.29
C GLY A 185 -4.76 -2.16 -7.83
N SER A 186 -4.84 -3.48 -7.68
CA SER A 186 -6.04 -4.13 -7.16
C SER A 186 -5.68 -5.42 -6.43
N PHE A 187 -6.43 -5.71 -5.38
CA PHE A 187 -6.46 -7.02 -4.75
C PHE A 187 -7.54 -7.88 -5.42
N SER A 188 -7.32 -9.18 -5.52
CA SER A 188 -8.33 -10.12 -6.01
C SER A 188 -8.24 -11.44 -5.26
N LEU A 189 -9.37 -12.12 -5.07
CA LEU A 189 -9.40 -13.42 -4.43
C LEU A 189 -8.60 -14.45 -5.24
N ILE A 190 -8.01 -15.40 -4.52
CA ILE A 190 -7.36 -16.58 -5.08
C ILE A 190 -8.37 -17.72 -5.11
#